data_AF-A0A370LQT6-F1
#
_entry.id   AF-A0A370LQT6-F1
#
_cell.length_a   1.000
_cell.length_b   1.000
_cell.length_c   1.000
_cell.angle_alpha   90.00
_cell.angle_beta   90.00
_cell.angle_gamma   90.00
#
_symmetry.space_group_name_H-M   'P 1'
#
loop_
_entity.id
_entity.type
_entity.pdbx_description
1 polymer ?
#
loop_
_entity_poly.entity_id
_entity_poly.type
_entity_poly.pdbx_seq_one_letter_code
_entity_poly.pdbx_strand_id
1 'polypeptide(L)'
;MYVSKKYKFVYFGPTKAASNTISYIIVNFFDAFGVKPSDMEQISGDDGWPPAAHHSAFLPEKYADYFTFTTVRNPYIRELSKYNFLVEQSQYQSVYKAIGQMSFENYMQWVCEEGPTGFWRHDMWKRTLKELIFNQPVRKNCVPVRLDCFIKCENIIENFFNLPFVSPNKEILRILEGRINFATEHNQKQFPVEQSELCYNHFKEDFDMFNYKKEIPEYKPVESSYKMFKNEHGRTVTTNLFPKPKKFML
;
A
#
# COMPACT_ATOMS: atom_id res chain seq x y z
N MET A 1 8.40 6.97 -2.04
CA MET A 1 8.35 8.14 -1.16
C MET A 1 7.81 9.39 -1.86
N TYR A 2 6.84 10.04 -1.23
CA TYR A 2 6.43 11.42 -1.51
C TYR A 2 6.76 12.30 -0.31
N VAL A 3 7.04 13.57 -0.55
CA VAL A 3 7.34 14.54 0.49
C VAL A 3 6.48 15.78 0.29
N SER A 4 5.91 16.28 1.38
CA SER A 4 5.30 17.61 1.42
C SER A 4 6.11 18.50 2.35
N LYS A 5 6.75 19.54 1.79
CA LYS A 5 7.48 20.53 2.60
C LYS A 5 6.53 21.45 3.36
N LYS A 6 5.40 21.81 2.73
CA LYS A 6 4.38 22.68 3.32
C LYS A 6 3.74 22.06 4.57
N TYR A 7 3.42 20.77 4.51
CA TYR A 7 2.77 20.05 5.61
C TYR A 7 3.75 19.21 6.46
N LYS A 8 5.05 19.27 6.14
CA LYS A 8 6.14 18.54 6.80
C LYS A 8 5.87 17.05 7.03
N PHE A 9 5.51 16.34 5.95
CA PHE A 9 5.38 14.89 6.01
C PHE A 9 6.14 14.16 4.89
N VAL A 10 6.37 12.87 5.14
CA VAL A 10 6.90 11.89 4.21
C VAL A 10 5.95 10.70 4.13
N TYR A 11 5.55 10.32 2.92
CA TYR A 11 4.73 9.14 2.66
C TYR A 11 5.52 8.06 1.92
N PHE A 12 5.59 6.87 2.48
CA PHE A 12 6.10 5.68 1.80
C PHE A 12 4.94 4.89 1.20
N GLY A 13 4.91 4.70 -0.13
CA GLY A 13 3.80 4.05 -0.82
C GLY A 13 4.14 2.63 -1.25
N PRO A 14 3.95 1.60 -0.41
CA PRO A 14 4.27 0.22 -0.79
C PRO A 14 3.29 -0.33 -1.82
N THR A 15 3.75 -1.29 -2.61
CA THR A 15 2.93 -1.96 -3.63
C THR A 15 1.70 -2.62 -3.01
N LYS A 16 0.56 -2.44 -3.69
CA LYS A 16 -0.72 -3.13 -3.39
C LYS A 16 -1.35 -2.84 -2.02
N ALA A 17 -0.92 -1.78 -1.35
CA ALA A 17 -1.56 -1.24 -0.15
C ALA A 17 -2.16 0.15 -0.43
N ALA A 18 -3.03 0.27 -1.46
CA ALA A 18 -3.69 1.53 -1.83
C ALA A 18 -2.75 2.72 -2.12
N SER A 19 -1.49 2.46 -2.45
CA SER A 19 -0.48 3.51 -2.66
C SER A 19 -0.87 4.53 -3.71
N ASN A 20 -1.43 4.10 -4.84
CA ASN A 20 -1.85 5.00 -5.91
C ASN A 20 -2.92 5.99 -5.45
N THR A 21 -3.91 5.53 -4.67
CA THR A 21 -4.98 6.38 -4.15
C THR A 21 -4.45 7.42 -3.18
N ILE A 22 -3.61 7.01 -2.22
CA ILE A 22 -3.03 7.97 -1.26
C ILE A 22 -2.08 8.93 -1.97
N SER A 23 -1.26 8.44 -2.89
CA SER A 23 -0.35 9.27 -3.70
C SER A 23 -1.12 10.34 -4.47
N TYR A 24 -2.24 9.97 -5.11
CA TYR A 24 -3.11 10.92 -5.80
C TYR A 24 -3.64 12.00 -4.85
N ILE A 25 -4.12 11.61 -3.66
CA ILE A 25 -4.64 12.56 -2.67
C ILE A 25 -3.54 13.52 -2.20
N ILE A 26 -2.38 13.01 -1.78
CA ILE A 26 -1.33 13.88 -1.23
C ILE A 26 -0.73 14.82 -2.26
N VAL A 27 -0.63 14.40 -3.52
CA VAL A 27 -0.15 15.26 -4.62
C VAL A 27 -1.15 16.38 -4.89
N ASN A 28 -2.45 16.08 -5.02
CA ASN A 28 -3.44 17.07 -5.42
C ASN A 28 -3.94 17.97 -4.28
N PHE A 29 -3.90 17.50 -3.03
CA PHE A 29 -4.49 18.21 -1.89
C PHE A 29 -3.46 18.68 -0.85
N PHE A 30 -2.22 18.16 -0.89
CA PHE A 30 -1.23 18.42 0.16
C PHE A 30 0.15 18.81 -0.37
N ASP A 31 0.24 19.28 -1.62
CA ASP A 31 1.48 19.79 -2.22
C ASP A 31 2.66 18.80 -2.07
N ALA A 32 2.35 17.51 -2.17
CA ALA A 32 3.34 16.46 -2.09
C ALA A 32 3.93 16.21 -3.48
N PHE A 33 5.24 15.99 -3.54
CA PHE A 33 5.94 15.62 -4.77
C PHE A 33 6.74 14.34 -4.57
N GLY A 34 6.88 13.57 -5.64
CA GLY A 34 7.67 12.35 -5.62
C GLY A 34 9.15 12.71 -5.60
N VAL A 35 9.92 12.12 -4.67
CA VAL A 35 11.38 12.28 -4.66
C VAL A 35 11.97 11.33 -5.68
N LYS A 36 12.58 11.87 -6.74
CA LYS A 36 13.20 11.07 -7.78
C LYS A 36 14.58 10.58 -7.32
N PRO A 37 15.08 9.46 -7.86
CA PRO A 37 16.46 9.04 -7.65
C PRO A 37 17.48 10.12 -8.00
N SER A 38 17.22 10.89 -9.06
CA SER A 38 18.07 12.02 -9.47
C SER A 38 18.20 13.12 -8.43
N ASP A 39 17.20 13.28 -7.55
CA ASP A 39 17.20 14.27 -6.48
C ASP A 39 18.02 13.79 -5.26
N MET A 40 18.49 12.55 -5.31
CA MET A 40 19.48 11.97 -4.41
C MET A 40 20.80 11.94 -5.21
N GLU A 41 21.64 12.96 -5.02
CA GLU A 41 22.81 13.36 -5.84
C GLU A 41 23.82 12.25 -6.23
N GLN A 42 23.64 10.99 -5.83
CA GLN A 42 24.57 9.88 -6.09
C GLN A 42 23.91 8.53 -6.40
N ILE A 43 22.64 8.46 -6.84
CA ILE A 43 22.11 7.21 -7.44
C ILE A 43 22.48 7.21 -8.93
N SER A 44 23.77 7.12 -9.23
CA SER A 44 24.30 6.90 -10.57
C SER A 44 24.42 5.39 -10.80
N GLY A 45 23.43 4.80 -11.44
CA GLY A 45 23.49 3.38 -11.80
C GLY A 45 22.13 2.78 -12.03
N ASP A 46 22.09 1.82 -12.93
CA ASP A 46 20.95 0.97 -13.29
C ASP A 46 20.63 -0.03 -12.15
N ASP A 47 20.74 0.41 -10.90
CA ASP A 47 20.78 -0.37 -9.65
C ASP A 47 19.43 -1.00 -9.27
N GLY A 48 18.54 -1.18 -10.25
CA GLY A 48 17.29 -1.89 -10.07
C GLY A 48 16.29 -1.17 -9.17
N TRP A 49 16.23 0.16 -9.26
CA TRP A 49 15.28 0.95 -8.49
C TRP A 49 13.87 0.90 -9.13
N PRO A 50 12.76 0.86 -8.36
CA PRO A 50 11.44 0.95 -8.96
C PRO A 50 11.30 2.30 -9.67
N PRO A 51 11.01 2.36 -10.98
CA PRO A 51 11.02 3.60 -11.76
C PRO A 51 10.03 4.66 -11.25
N ALA A 52 9.13 4.30 -10.35
CA ALA A 52 8.16 5.18 -9.74
C ALA A 52 8.64 5.68 -8.37
N ALA A 53 8.73 7.02 -8.23
CA ALA A 53 9.14 7.71 -7.00
C ALA A 53 8.43 7.20 -5.73
N HIS A 54 7.19 6.72 -5.86
CA HIS A 54 6.35 6.34 -4.72
C HIS A 54 6.75 5.05 -3.99
N HIS A 55 7.51 4.16 -4.63
CA HIS A 55 8.00 2.91 -4.02
C HIS A 55 9.38 3.02 -3.36
N SER A 56 10.01 4.20 -3.37
CA SER A 56 11.21 4.45 -2.55
C SER A 56 10.92 4.25 -1.06
N ALA A 57 11.83 3.54 -0.38
CA ALA A 57 11.90 3.37 1.07
C ALA A 57 13.19 3.94 1.67
N PHE A 58 13.79 4.96 1.03
CA PHE A 58 14.91 5.71 1.62
C PHE A 58 14.41 7.02 2.20
N LEU A 59 14.83 7.35 3.43
CA LEU A 59 14.50 8.61 4.11
C LEU A 59 15.73 9.53 4.12
N PRO A 60 15.81 10.56 3.25
CA PRO A 60 16.88 11.55 3.28
C PRO A 60 16.95 12.27 4.62
N GLU A 61 18.16 12.51 5.13
CA GLU A 61 18.41 13.14 6.43
C GLU A 61 17.71 14.50 6.58
N LYS A 62 17.65 15.29 5.50
CA LYS A 62 16.94 16.58 5.45
C LYS A 62 15.43 16.51 5.70
N TYR A 63 14.85 15.31 5.73
CA TYR A 63 13.44 15.06 6.03
C TYR A 63 13.27 14.16 7.26
N ALA A 64 14.32 13.91 8.03
CA ALA A 64 14.30 13.00 9.18
C ALA A 64 13.36 13.47 10.30
N ASP A 65 13.13 14.78 10.40
CA ASP A 65 12.25 15.44 11.38
C ASP A 65 10.78 15.52 10.91
N TYR A 66 10.46 15.11 9.69
CA TYR A 66 9.10 15.18 9.15
C TYR A 66 8.23 14.06 9.74
N PHE A 67 6.92 14.27 9.73
CA PHE A 67 5.95 13.22 10.07
C PHE A 67 5.96 12.14 8.98
N THR A 68 6.19 10.90 9.35
CA THR A 68 6.37 9.77 8.44
C THR A 68 5.18 8.83 8.52
N PHE A 69 4.61 8.46 7.39
CA PHE A 69 3.55 7.46 7.37
C PHE A 69 3.58 6.58 6.13
N THR A 70 2.87 5.47 6.21
CA THR A 70 2.69 4.54 5.09
C THR A 70 1.26 4.03 5.05
N THR A 71 0.92 3.29 4.00
CA THR A 71 -0.28 2.47 3.96
C THR A 71 0.09 1.00 4.12
N VAL A 72 -0.68 0.27 4.92
CA VAL A 72 -0.53 -1.17 5.12
C VAL A 72 -1.83 -1.86 4.73
N ARG A 73 -1.72 -3.14 4.44
CA ARG A 73 -2.86 -3.99 4.08
C ARG A 73 -2.63 -5.36 4.67
N ASN A 74 -3.71 -6.03 5.09
CA ASN A 74 -3.63 -7.39 5.59
C ASN A 74 -2.86 -8.28 4.58
N PRO A 75 -1.85 -9.06 5.01
CA PRO A 75 -0.99 -9.82 4.10
C PRO A 75 -1.75 -10.74 3.13
N TYR A 76 -2.78 -11.45 3.59
CA TYR A 76 -3.61 -12.29 2.71
C TYR A 76 -4.20 -11.48 1.56
N ILE A 77 -4.83 -10.35 1.90
CA ILE A 77 -5.51 -9.49 0.94
C ILE A 77 -4.51 -8.78 0.03
N ARG A 78 -3.31 -8.45 0.54
CA ARG A 78 -2.22 -7.87 -0.25
C ARG A 78 -1.72 -8.87 -1.31
N GLU A 79 -1.39 -10.10 -0.93
CA GLU A 79 -0.86 -11.11 -1.85
C GLU A 79 -1.88 -11.53 -2.90
N LEU A 80 -3.15 -11.73 -2.52
CA LEU A 80 -4.22 -11.97 -3.50
C LEU A 80 -4.35 -10.81 -4.50
N SER A 81 -4.25 -9.58 -4.01
CA SER A 81 -4.30 -8.40 -4.87
C SER A 81 -3.08 -8.29 -5.78
N LYS A 82 -1.88 -8.67 -5.32
CA LYS A 82 -0.67 -8.76 -6.15
C LYS A 82 -0.86 -9.78 -7.26
N TYR A 83 -1.24 -11.01 -6.93
CA TYR A 83 -1.48 -12.08 -7.89
C TYR A 83 -2.46 -11.66 -9.00
N ASN A 84 -3.64 -11.17 -8.63
CA ASN A 84 -4.65 -10.74 -9.62
C ASN A 84 -4.10 -9.67 -10.56
N PHE A 85 -3.33 -8.71 -10.03
CA PHE A 85 -2.70 -7.69 -10.86
C PHE A 85 -1.62 -8.25 -11.78
N LEU A 86 -0.79 -9.19 -11.31
CA LEU A 86 0.27 -9.79 -12.13
C LEU A 86 -0.34 -10.63 -13.27
N VAL A 87 -1.44 -11.34 -13.00
CA VAL A 87 -2.23 -12.06 -14.02
C VAL A 87 -2.79 -11.09 -15.06
N GLU A 88 -3.45 -10.01 -14.63
CA GLU A 88 -3.99 -8.97 -15.53
C GLU A 88 -2.91 -8.27 -16.37
N GLN A 89 -1.70 -8.12 -15.83
CA GLN A 89 -0.59 -7.44 -16.48
C GLN A 89 0.35 -8.39 -17.23
N SER A 90 0.01 -9.68 -17.34
CA SER A 90 0.86 -10.74 -17.91
C SER A 90 1.32 -10.47 -19.34
N GLN A 91 0.59 -9.65 -20.10
CA GLN A 91 0.92 -9.25 -21.48
C GLN A 91 2.03 -8.20 -21.59
N TYR A 92 2.37 -7.47 -20.52
CA TYR A 92 3.23 -6.28 -20.63
C TYR A 92 4.70 -6.52 -20.25
N GLN A 93 5.01 -7.55 -19.47
CA GLN A 93 6.39 -7.86 -19.05
C GLN A 93 6.59 -9.37 -18.95
N SER A 94 7.78 -9.86 -19.32
CA SER A 94 8.12 -11.30 -19.29
C SER A 94 7.95 -11.93 -17.91
N VAL A 95 8.33 -11.20 -16.85
CA VAL A 95 8.09 -11.61 -15.45
C VAL A 95 6.61 -11.82 -15.15
N TYR A 96 5.76 -10.88 -15.58
CA TYR A 96 4.32 -10.96 -15.35
C TYR A 96 3.70 -12.08 -16.16
N LYS A 97 4.25 -12.37 -17.35
CA LYS A 97 3.84 -13.51 -18.17
C LYS A 97 4.07 -14.83 -17.43
N ALA A 98 5.24 -15.03 -16.85
CA ALA A 98 5.55 -16.24 -16.09
C ALA A 98 4.62 -16.40 -14.88
N ILE A 99 4.43 -15.34 -14.10
CA ILE A 99 3.54 -15.37 -12.92
C ILE A 99 2.07 -15.53 -13.33
N GLY A 100 1.63 -14.88 -14.42
CA GLY A 100 0.25 -14.95 -14.91
C GLY A 100 -0.16 -16.32 -15.43
N GLN A 101 0.80 -17.24 -15.64
CA GLN A 101 0.57 -18.63 -15.98
C GLN A 101 0.56 -19.56 -14.76
N MET A 102 0.97 -19.09 -13.59
CA MET A 102 0.94 -19.88 -12.35
C MET A 102 -0.49 -19.98 -11.83
N SER A 103 -0.82 -21.10 -11.19
CA SER A 103 -1.96 -21.14 -10.27
C SER A 103 -1.67 -20.27 -9.05
N PHE A 104 -2.71 -19.89 -8.28
CA PHE A 104 -2.50 -19.13 -7.04
C PHE A 104 -1.65 -19.92 -6.02
N GLU A 105 -1.82 -21.24 -5.97
CA GLU A 105 -1.01 -22.12 -5.14
C GLU A 105 0.48 -22.05 -5.52
N ASN A 106 0.81 -22.23 -6.80
CA ASN A 106 2.20 -22.14 -7.28
C ASN A 106 2.78 -20.74 -7.06
N TYR A 107 1.96 -19.69 -7.22
CA TYR A 107 2.36 -18.33 -6.89
C TYR A 107 2.72 -18.17 -5.40
N MET A 108 1.91 -18.71 -4.48
CA MET A 108 2.19 -18.63 -3.05
C MET A 108 3.45 -19.39 -2.67
N GLN A 109 3.69 -20.58 -3.24
CA GLN A 109 4.95 -21.30 -3.08
C GLN A 109 6.13 -20.44 -3.55
N TRP A 110 6.05 -19.90 -4.76
CA TRP A 110 7.10 -19.04 -5.32
C TRP A 110 7.38 -17.78 -4.48
N VAL A 111 6.34 -17.14 -3.93
CA VAL A 111 6.49 -15.99 -3.02
C VAL A 111 7.21 -16.39 -1.74
N CYS A 112 6.82 -17.54 -1.16
CA CYS A 112 7.30 -17.99 0.14
C CYS A 112 8.63 -18.74 0.09
N GLU A 113 9.09 -19.18 -1.08
CA GLU A 113 10.40 -19.78 -1.29
C GLU A 113 11.53 -18.85 -0.81
N GLU A 114 12.48 -19.39 -0.06
CA GLU A 114 13.64 -18.62 0.39
C GLU A 114 14.59 -18.27 -0.75
N GLY A 115 15.26 -17.13 -0.60
CA GLY A 115 16.37 -16.73 -1.46
C GLY A 115 15.97 -15.81 -2.63
N PRO A 116 16.92 -14.96 -3.09
CA PRO A 116 16.71 -14.10 -4.24
C PRO A 116 16.68 -14.93 -5.52
N THR A 117 15.82 -14.54 -6.44
CA THR A 117 15.79 -15.06 -7.82
C THR A 117 16.92 -14.48 -8.67
N GLY A 118 17.67 -13.50 -8.13
CA GLY A 118 18.71 -12.77 -8.86
C GLY A 118 18.17 -11.61 -9.71
N PHE A 119 16.85 -11.46 -9.81
CA PHE A 119 16.19 -10.36 -10.49
C PHE A 119 15.46 -9.48 -9.49
N TRP A 120 15.97 -8.28 -9.23
CA TRP A 120 15.42 -7.38 -8.20
C TRP A 120 13.90 -7.14 -8.33
N ARG A 121 13.36 -7.09 -9.56
CA ARG A 121 11.92 -6.91 -9.80
C ARG A 121 11.13 -8.09 -9.24
N HIS A 122 11.63 -9.29 -9.45
CA HIS A 122 11.03 -10.52 -8.94
C HIS A 122 11.13 -10.54 -7.42
N ASP A 123 12.32 -10.24 -6.90
CA ASP A 123 12.59 -10.25 -5.46
C ASP A 123 11.73 -9.23 -4.71
N MET A 124 11.47 -8.05 -5.29
CA MET A 124 10.57 -7.05 -4.72
C MET A 124 9.12 -7.56 -4.55
N TRP A 125 8.64 -8.43 -5.44
CA TRP A 125 7.30 -9.00 -5.33
C TRP A 125 7.19 -10.05 -4.22
N LYS A 126 8.29 -10.74 -3.90
CA LYS A 126 8.39 -11.71 -2.80
C LYS A 126 8.47 -11.04 -1.43
N ARG A 127 9.05 -9.84 -1.35
CA ARG A 127 9.29 -9.15 -0.06
C ARG A 127 8.03 -8.81 0.74
N THR A 128 8.17 -8.96 2.05
CA THR A 128 7.20 -8.49 3.06
C THR A 128 7.12 -6.96 3.06
N LEU A 129 6.06 -6.38 3.62
CA LEU A 129 5.97 -4.91 3.79
C LEU A 129 7.08 -4.41 4.70
N LYS A 130 7.36 -5.13 5.80
CA LYS A 130 8.45 -4.80 6.71
C LYS A 130 9.78 -4.74 5.98
N GLU A 131 10.08 -5.75 5.15
CA GLU A 131 11.31 -5.78 4.37
C GLU A 131 11.41 -4.64 3.35
N LEU A 132 10.29 -4.34 2.68
CA LEU A 132 10.24 -3.25 1.70
C LEU A 132 10.49 -1.89 2.34
N ILE A 133 10.03 -1.67 3.57
CA ILE A 133 10.07 -0.35 4.22
C ILE A 133 11.29 -0.19 5.12
N PHE A 134 11.60 -1.19 5.96
CA PHE A 134 12.55 -1.04 7.07
C PHE A 134 13.88 -1.76 6.85
N ASN A 135 13.91 -2.89 6.12
CA ASN A 135 15.13 -3.69 5.96
C ASN A 135 15.97 -3.28 4.74
N GLN A 136 15.81 -2.04 4.28
CA GLN A 136 16.65 -1.50 3.21
C GLN A 136 17.96 -0.99 3.80
N PRO A 137 19.10 -1.20 3.12
CA PRO A 137 20.38 -0.66 3.58
C PRO A 137 20.32 0.88 3.63
N VAL A 138 20.73 1.46 4.75
CA VAL A 138 20.76 2.93 4.89
C VAL A 138 21.84 3.48 3.96
N ARG A 139 21.40 4.27 2.97
CA ARG A 139 22.31 4.93 2.02
C ARG A 139 22.96 6.16 2.63
N LYS A 140 24.05 6.64 2.02
CA LYS A 140 24.67 7.92 2.35
C LYS A 140 23.63 9.05 2.32
N ASN A 141 23.70 9.97 3.29
CA ASN A 141 22.76 11.09 3.48
C ASN A 141 21.30 10.67 3.71
N CYS A 142 21.07 9.40 4.06
CA CYS A 142 19.79 8.89 4.49
C CYS A 142 19.88 8.42 5.94
N VAL A 143 18.74 8.34 6.60
CA VAL A 143 18.59 7.75 7.93
C VAL A 143 17.72 6.50 7.84
N PRO A 144 17.75 5.60 8.84
CA PRO A 144 16.79 4.51 8.93
C PRO A 144 15.35 5.02 8.85
N VAL A 145 14.49 4.29 8.12
CA VAL A 145 13.06 4.62 8.07
C VAL A 145 12.46 4.39 9.45
N ARG A 146 11.78 5.41 9.95
CA ARG A 146 10.82 5.33 11.05
C ARG A 146 9.43 5.65 10.51
N LEU A 147 8.38 5.14 11.16
CA LEU A 147 7.00 5.52 10.87
C LEU A 147 6.37 6.09 12.13
N ASP A 148 5.77 7.26 12.02
CA ASP A 148 4.93 7.83 13.06
C ASP A 148 3.50 7.25 13.01
N CYS A 149 3.04 6.83 11.82
CA CYS A 149 1.72 6.26 11.62
C CYS A 149 1.67 5.28 10.44
N PHE A 150 0.70 4.37 10.44
CA PHE A 150 0.32 3.59 9.27
C PHE A 150 -1.20 3.63 9.07
N ILE A 151 -1.60 3.67 7.81
CA ILE A 151 -3.00 3.68 7.38
C ILE A 151 -3.36 2.27 6.94
N LYS A 152 -4.24 1.59 7.68
CA LYS A 152 -4.76 0.29 7.26
C LYS A 152 -5.74 0.48 6.12
N CYS A 153 -5.54 -0.24 5.02
CA CYS A 153 -6.43 -0.19 3.86
C CYS A 153 -7.87 -0.57 4.23
N GLU A 154 -8.03 -1.43 5.23
CA GLU A 154 -9.33 -1.88 5.75
C GLU A 154 -10.10 -0.75 6.46
N ASN A 155 -9.39 0.24 7.00
CA ASN A 155 -9.93 1.39 7.71
C ASN A 155 -9.45 2.71 7.09
N ILE A 156 -9.27 2.73 5.76
CA ILE A 156 -8.50 3.80 5.08
C ILE A 156 -9.09 5.19 5.31
N ILE A 157 -10.42 5.34 5.35
CA ILE A 157 -11.08 6.64 5.58
C ILE A 157 -10.76 7.16 6.98
N GLU A 158 -11.05 6.36 8.00
CA GLU A 158 -10.83 6.73 9.40
C GLU A 158 -9.35 7.04 9.66
N ASN A 159 -8.45 6.13 9.26
CA ASN A 159 -7.03 6.29 9.49
C ASN A 159 -6.44 7.50 8.73
N PHE A 160 -6.90 7.76 7.50
CA PHE A 160 -6.43 8.94 6.76
C PHE A 160 -6.88 10.25 7.42
N PHE A 161 -8.12 10.33 7.90
CA PHE A 161 -8.63 11.53 8.58
C PHE A 161 -8.12 11.69 10.02
N ASN A 162 -7.44 10.69 10.59
CA ASN A 162 -6.69 10.82 11.85
C ASN A 162 -5.31 11.46 11.66
N LEU A 163 -4.78 11.55 10.43
CA LEU A 163 -3.50 12.21 10.20
C LEU A 163 -3.54 13.68 10.68
N PRO A 164 -2.47 14.18 11.35
CA PRO A 164 -2.52 15.46 12.06
C PRO A 164 -2.71 16.66 11.13
N PHE A 165 -2.27 16.54 9.88
CA PHE A 165 -2.37 17.58 8.85
C PHE A 165 -3.63 17.49 7.99
N VAL A 166 -4.47 16.47 8.17
CA VAL A 166 -5.67 16.26 7.35
C VAL A 166 -6.90 16.90 8.01
N SER A 167 -7.52 17.83 7.29
CA SER A 167 -8.84 18.37 7.64
C SER A 167 -9.94 17.64 6.87
N PRO A 168 -11.16 17.48 7.45
CA PRO A 168 -12.30 16.92 6.73
C PRO A 168 -12.51 17.61 5.37
N ASN A 169 -12.54 16.81 4.30
CA ASN A 169 -12.68 17.30 2.93
C ASN A 169 -13.55 16.33 2.14
N LYS A 170 -14.66 16.85 1.57
CA LYS A 170 -15.67 16.04 0.86
C LYS A 170 -15.11 15.35 -0.38
N GLU A 171 -14.19 16.00 -1.10
CA GLU A 171 -13.62 15.44 -2.31
C GLU A 171 -12.62 14.31 -2.01
N ILE A 172 -11.79 14.48 -0.98
CA ILE A 172 -10.91 13.41 -0.48
C ILE A 172 -11.74 12.21 -0.04
N LEU A 173 -12.80 12.46 0.73
CA LEU A 173 -13.71 11.42 1.18
C LEU A 173 -14.31 10.65 -0.01
N ARG A 174 -14.80 11.35 -1.04
CA ARG A 174 -15.34 10.75 -2.26
C ARG A 174 -14.32 9.83 -2.96
N ILE A 175 -13.06 10.26 -3.04
CA ILE A 175 -11.97 9.45 -3.62
C ILE A 175 -11.74 8.17 -2.81
N LEU A 176 -11.70 8.27 -1.48
CA LEU A 176 -11.48 7.13 -0.59
C LEU A 176 -12.67 6.15 -0.61
N GLU A 177 -13.90 6.66 -0.62
CA GLU A 177 -15.12 5.85 -0.76
C GLU A 177 -15.14 5.09 -2.09
N GLY A 178 -14.81 5.76 -3.21
CA GLY A 178 -14.69 5.12 -4.51
C GLY A 178 -13.67 3.98 -4.53
N ARG A 179 -12.56 4.14 -3.79
CA ARG A 179 -11.55 3.09 -3.65
C ARG A 179 -12.06 1.87 -2.87
N ILE A 180 -12.82 2.08 -1.80
CA ILE A 180 -13.44 1.00 -1.02
C ILE A 180 -14.38 0.18 -1.90
N ASN A 181 -15.19 0.85 -2.71
CA ASN A 181 -16.13 0.20 -3.64
C ASN A 181 -15.40 -0.61 -4.72
N PHE A 182 -14.33 -0.05 -5.29
CA PHE A 182 -13.49 -0.78 -6.25
C PHE A 182 -12.84 -2.02 -5.62
N ALA A 183 -12.28 -1.88 -4.42
CA ALA A 183 -11.69 -3.02 -3.71
C ALA A 183 -12.74 -4.09 -3.39
N THR A 184 -13.96 -3.68 -3.07
CA THR A 184 -15.11 -4.54 -2.81
C THR A 184 -15.48 -5.39 -4.03
N GLU A 185 -15.50 -4.79 -5.21
CA GLU A 185 -15.82 -5.49 -6.46
C GLU A 185 -14.68 -6.43 -6.91
N HIS A 186 -13.43 -5.98 -6.81
CA HIS A 186 -12.27 -6.78 -7.27
C HIS A 186 -11.84 -7.85 -6.26
N ASN A 187 -12.18 -7.72 -4.98
CA ASN A 187 -11.84 -8.71 -3.94
C ASN A 187 -13.02 -9.68 -3.66
N GLN A 188 -13.95 -9.89 -4.60
CA GLN A 188 -14.98 -10.94 -4.44
C GLN A 188 -14.37 -12.34 -4.23
N LYS A 189 -13.12 -12.55 -4.67
CA LYS A 189 -12.37 -13.77 -4.41
C LYS A 189 -11.83 -13.73 -2.98
N GLN A 190 -12.18 -14.73 -2.17
CA GLN A 190 -11.56 -14.95 -0.87
C GLN A 190 -10.16 -15.55 -1.03
N PHE A 191 -9.29 -15.29 -0.06
CA PHE A 191 -7.97 -15.94 0.01
C PHE A 191 -8.18 -17.44 0.28
N PRO A 192 -7.58 -18.36 -0.50
CA PRO A 192 -7.75 -19.80 -0.29
C PRO A 192 -7.23 -20.24 1.08
N VAL A 193 -8.07 -20.98 1.83
CA VAL A 193 -7.77 -21.41 3.20
C VAL A 193 -6.54 -22.32 3.23
N GLU A 194 -6.37 -23.13 2.20
CA GLU A 194 -5.27 -24.09 2.05
C GLU A 194 -3.90 -23.40 2.08
N GLN A 195 -3.82 -22.15 1.59
CA GLN A 195 -2.55 -21.41 1.52
C GLN A 195 -2.35 -20.43 2.68
N SER A 196 -3.30 -20.39 3.62
CA SER A 196 -3.28 -19.43 4.72
C SER A 196 -2.11 -19.66 5.67
N GLU A 197 -1.81 -20.91 6.02
CA GLU A 197 -0.72 -21.25 6.93
C GLU A 197 0.64 -20.89 6.34
N LEU A 198 0.85 -21.20 5.05
CA LEU A 198 2.06 -20.84 4.32
C LEU A 198 2.27 -19.31 4.30
N CYS A 199 1.21 -18.56 3.95
CA CYS A 199 1.23 -17.11 3.94
C CYS A 199 1.49 -16.54 5.34
N TYR A 200 0.79 -17.01 6.37
CA TYR A 200 1.00 -16.55 7.74
C TYR A 200 2.44 -16.75 8.21
N ASN A 201 3.00 -17.94 7.99
CA ASN A 201 4.35 -18.24 8.44
C ASN A 201 5.39 -17.37 7.74
N HIS A 202 5.27 -17.16 6.43
CA HIS A 202 6.19 -16.30 5.68
C HIS A 202 6.05 -14.81 6.05
N PHE A 203 4.81 -14.32 6.24
CA PHE A 203 4.53 -12.91 6.52
C PHE A 203 4.32 -12.63 8.02
N LYS A 204 4.74 -13.52 8.92
CA LYS A 204 4.42 -13.44 10.36
C LYS A 204 4.80 -12.09 10.97
N GLU A 205 5.95 -11.55 10.60
CA GLU A 205 6.41 -10.25 11.10
C GLU A 205 5.51 -9.08 10.65
N ASP A 206 4.93 -9.13 9.45
CA ASP A 206 3.97 -8.12 9.00
C ASP A 206 2.67 -8.23 9.81
N PHE A 207 2.20 -9.45 10.10
CA PHE A 207 1.03 -9.65 10.96
C PHE A 207 1.25 -9.05 12.35
N ASP A 208 2.37 -9.39 12.98
CA ASP A 208 2.72 -8.92 14.32
C ASP A 208 2.92 -7.40 14.33
N MET A 209 3.70 -6.86 13.39
CA MET A 209 4.06 -5.43 13.34
C MET A 209 2.84 -4.53 13.12
N PHE A 210 1.92 -4.93 12.23
CA PHE A 210 0.74 -4.12 11.90
C PHE A 210 -0.50 -4.55 12.68
N ASN A 211 -0.36 -5.42 13.68
CA ASN A 211 -1.44 -5.93 14.51
C ASN A 211 -2.61 -6.46 13.66
N TYR A 212 -2.31 -7.37 12.73
CA TYR A 212 -3.28 -8.16 12.00
C TYR A 212 -3.43 -9.52 12.66
N LYS A 213 -4.66 -10.04 12.66
CA LYS A 213 -4.92 -11.38 13.18
C LYS A 213 -4.53 -12.45 12.16
N LYS A 214 -4.24 -13.67 12.66
CA LYS A 214 -3.89 -14.83 11.82
C LYS A 214 -5.08 -15.30 10.97
N GLU A 215 -6.31 -15.11 11.41
CA GLU A 215 -7.49 -15.55 10.66
C GLU A 215 -7.64 -14.77 9.36
N ILE A 216 -8.04 -15.47 8.28
CA ILE A 216 -8.41 -14.80 7.03
C ILE A 216 -9.58 -13.86 7.34
N PRO A 217 -9.48 -12.57 7.02
CA PRO A 217 -10.57 -11.64 7.31
C PRO A 217 -11.80 -12.02 6.49
N GLU A 218 -12.95 -12.13 7.16
CA GLU A 218 -14.23 -12.26 6.49
C GLU A 218 -14.47 -11.02 5.63
N TYR A 219 -14.63 -11.24 4.33
CA TYR A 219 -15.05 -10.18 3.45
C TYR A 219 -16.52 -9.86 3.71
N LYS A 220 -16.77 -8.73 4.36
CA LYS A 220 -18.12 -8.17 4.52
C LYS A 220 -18.28 -7.07 3.47
N PRO A 221 -19.27 -7.18 2.56
CA PRO A 221 -19.62 -6.07 1.70
C PRO A 221 -19.82 -4.84 2.58
N VAL A 222 -19.22 -3.72 2.20
CA VAL A 222 -19.41 -2.49 2.94
C VAL A 222 -20.87 -2.08 2.78
N GLU A 223 -21.66 -2.28 3.83
CA GLU A 223 -23.03 -1.79 3.87
C GLU A 223 -22.97 -0.26 3.80
N SER A 224 -23.61 0.31 2.78
CA SER A 224 -23.72 1.75 2.58
C SER A 224 -24.56 2.36 3.71
N SER A 225 -23.93 2.58 4.84
CA SER A 225 -24.51 3.24 6.00
C SER A 225 -23.79 4.55 6.23
N TYR A 226 -24.57 5.60 6.48
CA TYR A 226 -24.04 6.87 6.92
C TYR A 226 -23.38 6.67 8.28
N LYS A 227 -22.08 6.94 8.38
CA LYS A 227 -21.37 6.98 9.66
C LYS A 227 -20.82 8.38 9.87
N MET A 228 -21.32 9.02 10.92
CA MET A 228 -20.64 10.17 11.51
C MET A 228 -19.70 9.62 12.56
N PHE A 229 -18.42 9.97 12.48
CA PHE A 229 -17.46 9.66 13.52
C PHE A 229 -16.68 10.92 13.89
N LYS A 230 -16.25 11.00 15.15
CA LYS A 230 -15.25 11.98 15.58
C LYS A 230 -13.89 11.33 15.45
N ASN A 231 -12.97 11.99 14.75
CA ASN A 231 -11.58 11.54 14.65
C ASN A 231 -10.85 11.74 15.99
N GLU A 232 -9.62 11.24 16.12
CA GLU A 232 -8.83 11.35 17.37
C GLU A 232 -8.56 12.81 17.81
N HIS A 233 -8.70 13.77 16.88
CA HIS A 233 -8.57 15.21 17.11
C HIS A 233 -9.92 15.90 17.39
N GLY A 234 -10.99 15.13 17.62
CA GLY A 234 -12.33 15.64 17.92
C GLY A 234 -13.11 16.21 16.73
N ARG A 235 -12.59 16.10 15.50
CA ARG A 235 -13.22 16.61 14.27
C ARG A 235 -14.28 15.64 13.77
N THR A 236 -15.46 16.14 13.43
CA THR A 236 -16.53 15.33 12.85
C THR A 236 -16.26 15.04 11.38
N VAL A 237 -16.28 13.77 11.00
CA VAL A 237 -16.25 13.28 9.61
C VAL A 237 -17.58 12.61 9.31
N THR A 238 -18.22 13.01 8.21
CA THR A 238 -19.50 12.43 7.75
C THR A 238 -19.25 11.68 6.46
N THR A 239 -19.46 10.36 6.44
CA THR A 239 -19.33 9.54 5.22
C THR A 239 -20.66 9.43 4.49
N ASN A 240 -20.66 9.60 3.17
CA ASN A 240 -21.81 9.39 2.30
C ASN A 240 -21.46 8.27 1.32
N LEU A 241 -21.56 7.02 1.76
CA LEU A 241 -21.47 5.91 0.81
C LEU A 241 -22.68 5.99 -0.12
N PHE A 242 -22.45 6.49 -1.33
CA PHE A 242 -23.47 6.72 -2.34
C PHE A 242 -24.39 5.50 -2.53
N PRO A 243 -25.67 5.70 -2.89
CA PRO A 243 -26.48 4.60 -3.39
C PRO A 243 -25.75 3.92 -4.55
N LYS A 244 -25.80 2.58 -4.60
CA LYS A 244 -25.15 1.72 -5.60
C LYS A 244 -25.07 2.43 -6.97
N PRO A 245 -23.90 2.46 -7.63
CA PRO A 245 -23.81 3.05 -8.97
C PRO A 245 -24.91 2.43 -9.83
N LYS A 246 -25.78 3.27 -10.41
CA LYS A 246 -26.70 2.82 -11.45
C LYS A 246 -25.81 2.16 -12.50
N LYS A 247 -26.04 0.86 -12.78
CA LYS A 247 -25.33 0.14 -13.85
C LYS A 247 -25.30 1.04 -15.07
N PHE A 248 -24.11 1.54 -15.42
CA PHE A 248 -23.92 2.08 -16.76
C PHE A 248 -24.00 0.86 -17.68
N MET A 249 -25.11 0.73 -18.39
CA MET A 249 -25.15 -0.13 -19.57
C MET A 249 -24.18 0.50 -20.57
N LEU A 250 -23.03 -0.14 -20.77
CA LEU A 250 -22.22 0.05 -21.97
C LEU A 250 -22.93 -0.62 -23.15
#